data_AF-A0A8T3XNJ7-F1
#
_entry.id   AF-A0A8T3XNJ7-F1
#
_cell.length_a   1.000
_cell.length_b   1.000
_cell.length_c   1.000
_cell.angle_alpha   90.00
_cell.angle_beta   90.00
_cell.angle_gamma   90.00
#
_symmetry.space_group_name_H-M   'P 1'
#
loop_
_entity.id
_entity.type
_entity.pdbx_description
1 polymer ?
#
loop_
_entity_poly.entity_id
_entity_poly.type
_entity_poly.pdbx_seq_one_letter_code
_entity_poly.pdbx_strand_id
1 'polypeptide(L)'
;MEGKRTRVDIIGDMLSSIVSKGGQIKPTHLMYKSNMSHGQMKTYIDDLVQKELIKKVKKNDFDYVIITNKGHEFLQKLREMKEFEKAFGL
;
A
#
# COMPACT_ATOMS: atom_id res chain seq x y z
N MET A 1 10.33 -20.09 1.52
CA MET A 1 9.24 -20.44 0.59
C MET A 1 8.99 -19.23 -0.29
N GLU A 2 9.30 -19.26 -1.59
CA GLU A 2 8.85 -18.22 -2.52
C GLU A 2 7.36 -18.45 -2.81
N GLY A 3 6.53 -18.06 -1.83
CA GLY A 3 5.08 -18.07 -1.96
C GLY A 3 4.63 -16.95 -2.90
N LYS A 4 3.59 -17.23 -3.68
CA LYS A 4 2.90 -16.22 -4.51
C LYS A 4 2.51 -15.03 -3.62
N ARG A 5 2.83 -13.80 -4.05
CA ARG A 5 2.44 -12.58 -3.30
C ARG A 5 0.96 -12.63 -2.93
N THR A 6 0.68 -12.57 -1.64
CA THR A 6 -0.69 -12.52 -1.14
C THR A 6 -1.28 -11.13 -1.31
N ARG A 7 -2.59 -11.02 -1.15
CA ARG A 7 -3.28 -9.72 -1.15
C ARG A 7 -2.73 -8.77 -0.08
N VAL A 8 -2.38 -9.32 1.08
CA VAL A 8 -1.84 -8.55 2.22
C VAL A 8 -0.43 -8.03 1.90
N ASP A 9 0.39 -8.83 1.21
CA ASP A 9 1.71 -8.39 0.74
C ASP A 9 1.61 -7.20 -0.21
N ILE A 10 0.69 -7.27 -1.17
CA ILE A 10 0.46 -6.18 -2.14
C ILE A 10 0.04 -4.89 -1.41
N ILE A 11 -0.87 -5.00 -0.44
CA ILE A 11 -1.29 -3.86 0.38
C ILE A 11 -0.09 -3.28 1.17
N GLY A 12 0.70 -4.13 1.81
CA GLY A 12 1.89 -3.73 2.57
C GLY A 12 2.93 -3.01 1.70
N ASP A 13 3.16 -3.51 0.48
CA ASP A 13 4.06 -2.90 -0.50
C ASP A 13 3.57 -1.53 -0.97
N MET A 14 2.25 -1.40 -1.23
CA MET A 14 1.64 -0.13 -1.64
C MET A 14 1.76 0.93 -0.54
N LEU A 15 1.38 0.58 0.69
CA LEU A 15 1.48 1.49 1.83
C LEU A 15 2.94 1.87 2.11
N SER A 16 3.86 0.91 2.09
CA SER A 16 5.29 1.18 2.25
C SER A 16 5.83 2.09 1.15
N SER A 17 5.38 1.91 -0.10
CA SER A 17 5.76 2.76 -1.22
C SER A 17 5.30 4.20 -1.04
N ILE A 18 4.07 4.42 -0.57
CA ILE A 18 3.54 5.75 -0.26
C ILE A 18 4.36 6.40 0.85
N VAL A 19 4.62 5.69 1.95
CA VAL A 19 5.44 6.18 3.07
C VAL A 19 6.85 6.57 2.61
N SER A 20 7.49 5.72 1.78
CA SER A 20 8.84 5.98 1.24
C SER A 20 8.94 7.25 0.37
N LYS A 21 7.81 7.78 -0.09
CA LYS A 21 7.70 9.01 -0.89
C LYS A 21 7.23 10.22 -0.07
N GLY A 22 7.38 10.17 1.25
CA GLY A 22 6.98 11.26 2.15
C GLY A 22 5.48 11.26 2.43
N GLY A 23 4.83 10.08 2.37
CA GLY A 23 3.41 9.92 2.70
C GLY A 23 2.44 10.29 1.59
N GLN A 24 2.93 10.74 0.42
CA GLN A 24 2.09 11.03 -0.75
C GLN A 24 2.76 10.60 -2.06
N ILE A 25 1.98 10.10 -3.01
CA ILE A 25 2.51 9.63 -4.30
C ILE A 25 1.46 9.75 -5.41
N LYS A 26 1.88 9.99 -6.65
CA LYS A 26 1.00 9.88 -7.82
C LYS A 26 0.61 8.41 -8.05
N PRO A 27 -0.66 8.09 -8.40
CA PRO A 27 -1.07 6.71 -8.71
C PRO A 27 -0.20 6.04 -9.77
N THR A 28 0.25 6.79 -10.77
CA THR A 28 1.14 6.29 -11.83
C THR A 28 2.48 5.79 -11.30
N HIS A 29 3.07 6.47 -10.32
CA HIS A 29 4.33 6.05 -9.69
C HIS A 29 4.16 4.82 -8.79
N LEU A 30 2.96 4.59 -8.26
CA LEU A 30 2.60 3.34 -7.57
C LEU A 30 2.61 2.17 -8.56
N MET A 31 2.11 2.37 -9.78
CA MET A 31 1.98 1.33 -10.82
C MET A 31 3.34 0.81 -11.31
N TYR A 32 4.30 1.71 -11.56
CA TYR A 32 5.64 1.33 -12.02
C TYR A 32 6.41 0.44 -11.05
N LYS A 33 6.01 0.39 -9.76
CA LYS A 33 6.69 -0.41 -8.74
C LYS A 33 6.07 -1.78 -8.49
N SER A 34 4.87 -2.07 -9.01
CA SER A 34 4.05 -3.13 -8.45
C SER A 34 3.85 -4.38 -9.31
N ASN A 35 4.38 -4.45 -10.55
CA ASN A 35 4.08 -5.55 -11.50
C ASN A 35 2.57 -5.83 -11.65
N MET A 36 1.71 -4.82 -11.45
CA MET A 36 0.24 -4.93 -11.50
C MET A 36 -0.28 -4.24 -12.76
N SER A 37 -1.36 -4.78 -13.33
CA SER A 37 -2.09 -4.07 -14.38
C SER A 37 -2.77 -2.80 -13.81
N HIS A 38 -3.07 -1.84 -14.69
CA HIS A 38 -3.75 -0.60 -14.30
C HIS A 38 -5.10 -0.87 -13.60
N GLY A 39 -5.87 -1.86 -14.09
CA GLY A 39 -7.14 -2.25 -13.49
C GLY A 39 -6.98 -2.82 -12.07
N GLN A 40 -5.99 -3.69 -11.86
CA GLN A 40 -5.69 -4.25 -10.54
C GLN A 40 -5.29 -3.15 -9.55
N MET A 41 -4.40 -2.25 -9.95
CA MET A 41 -3.97 -1.12 -9.11
C MET A 41 -5.17 -0.28 -8.67
N LYS A 42 -6.06 0.06 -9.61
CA LYS A 42 -7.25 0.85 -9.31
C LYS A 42 -8.13 0.16 -8.27
N THR A 43 -8.39 -1.14 -8.42
CA THR A 43 -9.17 -1.92 -7.45
C THR A 43 -8.54 -1.90 -6.05
N TYR A 44 -7.22 -2.03 -5.95
CA TYR A 44 -6.52 -1.94 -4.66
C TYR A 44 -6.61 -0.54 -4.07
N ILE A 45 -6.37 0.51 -4.85
CA ILE A 45 -6.50 1.89 -4.38
C ILE A 45 -7.92 2.15 -3.88
N ASP A 46 -8.94 1.70 -4.61
CA ASP A 46 -10.34 1.90 -4.21
C ASP A 46 -10.66 1.15 -2.90
N ASP A 47 -10.20 -0.09 -2.72
CA ASP A 47 -10.34 -0.83 -1.46
C ASP A 47 -9.63 -0.14 -0.29
N LEU A 48 -8.41 0.39 -0.51
CA LEU A 48 -7.67 1.10 0.53
C LEU A 48 -8.33 2.45 0.91
N VAL A 49 -8.96 3.12 -0.04
CA VAL A 49 -9.78 4.33 0.24
C VAL A 49 -11.02 3.96 1.03
N GLN A 50 -11.74 2.91 0.63
CA GLN A 50 -12.93 2.42 1.36
C GLN A 50 -12.60 2.03 2.80
N LYS A 51 -11.41 1.47 3.03
CA LYS A 51 -10.91 1.14 4.38
C LYS A 51 -10.29 2.31 5.12
N GLU A 52 -10.23 3.48 4.50
CA GLU A 52 -9.63 4.71 5.04
C GLU A 52 -8.13 4.59 5.35
N LEU A 53 -7.43 3.66 4.72
CA LEU A 53 -5.98 3.51 4.87
C LEU A 53 -5.22 4.55 4.04
N ILE A 54 -5.85 5.04 2.97
CA ILE A 54 -5.35 6.12 2.12
C ILE A 54 -6.49 7.09 1.77
N LYS A 55 -6.12 8.27 1.26
CA LYS A 55 -7.04 9.26 0.69
C LYS A 55 -6.56 9.66 -0.69
N LYS A 56 -7.51 9.93 -1.61
CA LYS A 56 -7.23 10.57 -2.89
C LYS A 56 -7.36 12.08 -2.74
N VAL A 57 -6.38 12.82 -3.23
CA VAL A 57 -6.45 14.29 -3.29
C VAL A 57 -5.99 14.77 -4.65
N LYS A 58 -6.57 15.88 -5.13
CA LYS A 58 -6.14 16.55 -6.34
C LYS A 58 -5.33 17.80 -5.97
N LYS A 59 -4.11 17.94 -6.49
CA LYS A 59 -3.22 19.10 -6.28
C LYS A 59 -2.61 19.51 -7.62
N ASN A 60 -2.77 20.78 -8.00
CA ASN A 60 -2.23 21.34 -9.25
C ASN A 60 -2.54 20.46 -10.47
N ASP A 61 -3.82 20.10 -10.64
CA ASP A 61 -4.33 19.21 -11.68
C ASP A 61 -3.85 17.75 -11.68
N PHE A 62 -3.02 17.35 -10.73
CA PHE A 62 -2.58 15.96 -10.57
C PHE A 62 -3.28 15.25 -9.42
N ASP A 63 -3.61 13.98 -9.64
CA ASP A 63 -4.09 13.09 -8.59
C ASP A 63 -2.93 12.55 -7.73
N TYR A 64 -3.17 12.52 -6.42
CA TYR A 64 -2.29 11.95 -5.43
C TYR A 64 -3.04 10.99 -4.53
N VAL A 65 -2.31 9.98 -4.07
CA VAL A 65 -2.69 9.12 -2.96
C VAL A 65 -1.86 9.53 -1.75
N ILE A 66 -2.53 9.74 -0.62
CA ILE A 66 -1.91 10.10 0.66
C ILE A 66 -2.27 9.04 1.70
N ILE A 67 -1.28 8.54 2.43
CA ILE A 67 -1.53 7.60 3.53
C ILE A 67 -2.19 8.31 4.72
N THR A 68 -3.12 7.65 5.39
CA THR A 68 -3.76 8.17 6.61
C THR A 68 -3.04 7.68 7.86
N ASN A 69 -3.38 8.23 9.02
CA ASN A 69 -2.91 7.69 10.31
C ASN A 69 -3.30 6.21 10.48
N LYS A 70 -4.54 5.86 10.12
CA LYS A 70 -5.02 4.46 10.11
C LYS A 70 -4.18 3.57 9.17
N GLY A 71 -3.78 4.10 8.02
CA GLY A 71 -2.87 3.42 7.09
C GLY A 71 -1.49 3.18 7.68
N HIS A 72 -0.93 4.15 8.42
CA HIS A 72 0.32 4.00 9.14
C HIS A 72 0.25 2.92 10.21
N GLU A 73 -0.78 2.96 11.06
CA GLU A 73 -1.01 1.96 12.11
C GLU A 73 -1.18 0.55 11.53
N PHE A 74 -1.96 0.42 10.46
CA PHE A 74 -2.13 -0.85 9.76
C PHE A 74 -0.79 -1.39 9.24
N LEU A 75 0.00 -0.54 8.59
CA LEU A 75 1.31 -0.94 8.06
C LEU A 75 2.28 -1.36 9.16
N GLN A 76 2.26 -0.67 10.31
CA GLN A 76 3.07 -1.04 11.47
C GLN A 76 2.67 -2.43 12.00
N LYS A 77 1.38 -2.66 12.26
CA LYS A 77 0.87 -3.96 12.73
C LYS A 77 1.20 -5.09 11.76
N LEU A 78 1.11 -4.82 10.45
CA LEU A 78 1.48 -5.79 9.43
C LEU A 78 2.96 -6.17 9.50
N ARG A 79 3.84 -5.21 9.76
CA ARG A 79 5.29 -5.48 9.93
C ARG A 79 5.55 -6.31 11.19
N GLU A 80 4.92 -5.95 12.31
CA GLU A 80 5.02 -6.70 13.56
C GLU A 80 4.58 -8.16 13.38
N MET A 81 3.47 -8.38 12.67
CA MET A 81 2.98 -9.73 12.36
C MET A 81 3.97 -10.53 11.50
N LYS A 82 4.55 -9.91 10.46
CA LYS A 82 5.54 -10.58 9.60
C LYS A 82 6.84 -10.92 10.34
N GLU A 83 7.30 -10.04 11.21
CA GLU A 83 8.47 -10.34 12.05
C GLU A 83 8.16 -11.45 13.05
N PHE A 84 6.93 -11.50 13.60
CA PHE A 84 6.47 -12.61 14.42
C PHE A 84 6.46 -13.94 13.64
N GLU A 85 5.81 -14.00 12.48
CA GLU A 85 5.80 -15.21 11.62
C GLU A 85 7.22 -15.70 11.33
N LYS A 86 8.13 -14.79 10.99
CA LYS A 86 9.53 -15.08 10.73
C LYS A 86 10.28 -15.59 11.97
N ALA A 87 10.03 -15.02 13.14
CA ALA A 87 10.69 -15.42 14.39
C ALA A 87 10.27 -16.83 14.85
N PHE A 88 9.04 -17.25 14.52
CA PHE A 88 8.49 -18.55 14.91
C PHE A 88 8.45 -19.58 13.77
N GLY A 89 8.88 -19.22 12.57
CA GLY A 89 8.97 -20.12 11.42
C GLY A 89 7.61 -20.61 10.88
N LEU A 90 6.58 -19.77 11.01
CA LEU A 90 5.21 -20.05 10.55
C LEU A 90 5.01 -19.75 9.06
#